data_AF-A0A7V8BWL9-F1
#
_entry.id   AF-A0A7V8BWL9-F1
#
_cell.length_a   1.000
_cell.length_b   1.000
_cell.length_c   1.000
_cell.angle_alpha   90.00
_cell.angle_beta   90.00
_cell.angle_gamma   90.00
#
_symmetry.space_group_name_H-M   'P 1'
#
loop_
_entity.id
_entity.type
_entity.pdbx_description
1 polymer ?
#
loop_
_entity_poly.entity_id
_entity_poly.type
_entity_poly.pdbx_seq_one_letter_code
_entity_poly.pdbx_strand_id
1 'polypeptide(L)'
;MNWSNYLTKLPVVKTASLPVGVLFIANGKIYEVTEVQGDTYRKARQWRRDESTEVALVSDSTLARQLPVIEQGHLLPPTKSRNDLLQNGRYIIFIFPTEQNAIDCAYLDVALCGPNSGLFVRRVQHNPAVEATNGAAVFRRYYYSRTTQGLSTNLADIKPRLGDPITTHKEGPFYWRFLPNWDEGPYDNTKTLSMRPVSFSQEDYSTDDDTLVNFKTHLDETRTDGEAHQP
;
A
#
# COMPACT_ATOMS: atom_id res chain seq x y z
N MET A 1 0.16 4.06 20.16
CA MET A 1 1.61 3.79 20.34
C MET A 1 2.36 5.05 19.93
N ASN A 2 3.24 5.62 20.76
CA ASN A 2 4.08 6.77 20.39
C ASN A 2 5.41 6.28 19.78
N TRP A 3 6.14 7.17 19.09
CA TRP A 3 7.34 6.79 18.34
C TRP A 3 8.50 6.32 19.23
N SER A 4 8.64 6.90 20.42
CA SER A 4 9.61 6.47 21.42
C SER A 4 9.40 5.00 21.81
N ASN A 5 8.16 4.57 22.08
CA ASN A 5 7.84 3.18 22.42
C ASN A 5 8.03 2.21 21.25
N TYR A 6 8.05 2.69 20.01
CA TYR A 6 8.38 1.86 18.86
C TYR A 6 9.89 1.63 18.75
N LEU A 7 10.69 2.70 18.88
CA LEU A 7 12.14 2.60 18.81
C LEU A 7 12.72 1.70 19.91
N THR A 8 12.14 1.71 21.12
CA THR A 8 12.58 0.81 22.20
C THR A 8 12.38 -0.68 21.89
N LYS A 9 11.57 -1.02 20.90
CA LYS A 9 11.38 -2.42 20.44
C LYS A 9 12.36 -2.83 19.35
N LEU A 10 13.09 -1.88 18.77
CA LEU A 10 14.06 -2.15 17.73
C LEU A 10 15.47 -2.30 18.33
N PRO A 11 16.27 -3.25 17.85
CA PRO A 11 17.63 -3.41 18.35
C PRO A 11 18.48 -2.21 17.95
N VAL A 12 19.18 -1.66 18.93
CA VAL A 12 20.20 -0.64 18.72
C VAL A 12 21.48 -1.33 18.25
N VAL A 13 22.04 -0.85 17.15
CA VAL A 13 23.22 -1.45 16.51
C VAL A 13 24.27 -0.37 16.22
N LYS A 14 25.54 -0.79 16.17
CA LYS A 14 26.60 0.03 15.59
C LYS A 14 26.40 0.07 14.08
N THR A 15 26.22 1.26 13.52
CA THR A 15 25.97 1.42 12.08
C THR A 15 27.17 0.99 11.23
N ALA A 16 28.38 1.12 11.78
CA ALA A 16 29.62 0.63 11.17
C ALA A 16 29.63 -0.88 10.88
N SER A 17 28.78 -1.71 11.49
CA SER A 17 28.72 -3.14 11.17
C SER A 17 27.67 -3.50 10.11
N LEU A 18 26.88 -2.53 9.64
CA LEU A 18 25.76 -2.81 8.74
C LEU A 18 26.24 -3.01 7.29
N PRO A 19 25.75 -4.05 6.59
CA PRO A 19 26.06 -4.25 5.18
C PRO A 19 25.26 -3.30 4.27
N VAL A 20 25.71 -3.18 3.02
CA VAL A 20 25.03 -2.38 1.97
C VAL A 20 23.57 -2.85 1.79
N GLY A 21 22.67 -1.89 1.58
CA GLY A 21 21.23 -2.09 1.42
C GLY A 21 20.45 -2.22 2.72
N VAL A 22 21.11 -2.24 3.88
CA VAL A 22 20.40 -2.33 5.17
C VAL A 22 19.81 -0.98 5.56
N LEU A 23 18.56 -1.05 6.03
CA LEU A 23 17.79 0.09 6.50
C LEU A 23 17.84 0.21 8.03
N PHE A 24 18.03 1.42 8.53
CA PHE A 24 18.00 1.72 9.96
C PHE A 24 17.39 3.09 10.23
N ILE A 25 16.90 3.31 11.45
CA ILE A 25 16.41 4.61 11.91
C ILE A 25 17.46 5.27 12.80
N ALA A 26 17.78 6.52 12.50
CA ALA A 26 18.59 7.39 13.36
C ALA A 26 18.07 8.82 13.25
N ASN A 27 18.11 9.58 14.35
CA ASN A 27 17.70 11.00 14.36
C ASN A 27 16.31 11.25 13.74
N GLY A 28 15.36 10.33 13.95
CA GLY A 28 14.00 10.43 13.41
C GLY A 28 13.88 10.21 11.90
N LYS A 29 14.90 9.68 11.23
CA LYS A 29 14.92 9.44 9.77
C LYS A 29 15.34 8.01 9.45
N ILE A 30 14.89 7.50 8.31
CA ILE A 30 15.35 6.23 7.75
C ILE A 30 16.58 6.48 6.87
N TYR A 31 17.60 5.67 7.08
CA TYR A 31 18.83 5.64 6.30
C TYR A 31 19.03 4.26 5.69
N GLU A 32 19.60 4.22 4.48
CA GLU A 32 20.11 3.02 3.82
C GLU A 32 21.62 3.07 3.74
N VAL A 33 22.30 1.99 4.08
CA VAL A 33 23.74 1.85 3.83
C VAL A 33 23.98 1.75 2.33
N THR A 34 24.58 2.78 1.74
CA THR A 34 24.79 2.85 0.28
C THR A 34 26.15 2.34 -0.14
N GLU A 35 27.15 2.42 0.74
CA GLU A 35 28.53 2.11 0.38
C GLU A 35 29.32 1.59 1.58
N VAL A 36 30.06 0.51 1.34
CA VAL A 36 31.00 -0.09 2.30
C VAL A 36 32.27 -0.47 1.52
N GLN A 37 33.41 0.10 1.88
CA GLN A 37 34.71 -0.19 1.31
C GLN A 37 35.71 -0.47 2.43
N GLY A 38 36.11 -1.75 2.56
CA GLY A 38 36.91 -2.21 3.69
C GLY A 38 36.23 -1.95 5.04
N ASP A 39 37.02 -1.75 6.08
CA ASP A 39 36.51 -1.62 7.45
C ASP A 39 36.23 -0.17 7.86
N THR A 40 36.89 0.80 7.23
CA THR A 40 36.90 2.20 7.70
C THR A 40 36.07 3.14 6.84
N TYR A 41 35.62 2.72 5.65
CA TYR A 41 34.85 3.58 4.76
C TYR A 41 33.43 3.03 4.63
N ARG A 42 32.48 3.70 5.29
CA ARG A 42 31.07 3.32 5.32
C ARG A 42 30.18 4.55 5.29
N LYS A 43 29.22 4.54 4.37
CA LYS A 43 28.32 5.65 4.11
C LYS A 43 26.87 5.17 4.06
N ALA A 44 25.97 5.99 4.59
CA ALA A 44 24.55 5.83 4.37
C ALA A 44 23.95 7.10 3.79
N ARG A 45 22.77 6.96 3.20
CA ARG A 45 21.97 8.06 2.66
C ARG A 45 20.58 7.99 3.25
N GLN A 46 19.95 9.15 3.46
CA GLN A 46 18.54 9.16 3.84
C GLN A 46 17.74 8.45 2.74
N TRP A 47 16.83 7.55 3.14
CA TRP A 47 16.11 6.69 2.21
C TRP A 47 15.37 7.48 1.12
N ARG A 48 15.60 7.10 -0.14
CA ARG A 48 15.03 7.76 -1.35
C ARG A 48 15.29 9.27 -1.41
N ARG A 49 16.41 9.74 -0.86
CA ARG A 49 16.92 11.11 -1.02
C ARG A 49 18.21 11.13 -1.83
N ASP A 50 18.66 12.34 -2.14
CA ASP A 50 19.90 12.59 -2.88
C ASP A 50 21.13 12.60 -1.95
N GLU A 51 22.28 12.83 -2.57
CA GLU A 51 23.61 12.83 -1.95
C GLU A 51 23.79 13.90 -0.86
N SER A 52 22.96 14.95 -0.85
CA SER A 52 23.04 16.00 0.19
C SER A 52 22.67 15.49 1.59
N THR A 53 22.07 14.30 1.68
CA THR A 53 21.62 13.67 2.92
C THR A 53 22.54 12.55 3.40
N GLU A 54 23.73 12.44 2.83
CA GLU A 54 24.70 11.42 3.17
C GLU A 54 25.32 11.63 4.56
N VAL A 55 25.63 10.50 5.20
CA VAL A 55 26.23 10.44 6.53
C VAL A 55 27.35 9.41 6.56
N ALA A 56 28.39 9.70 7.34
CA ALA A 56 29.43 8.75 7.65
C ALA A 56 28.96 7.81 8.78
N LEU A 57 29.32 6.53 8.69
CA LEU A 57 28.96 5.52 9.71
C LEU A 57 30.12 5.17 10.65
N VAL A 58 31.31 5.69 10.36
CA VAL A 58 32.56 5.43 11.08
C VAL A 58 33.17 6.79 11.43
N SER A 59 33.28 7.10 12.72
CA SER A 59 33.63 8.44 13.23
C SER A 59 35.07 8.86 12.94
N ASP A 60 35.97 7.91 12.77
CA ASP A 60 37.40 8.08 12.47
C ASP A 60 37.71 7.95 10.96
N SER A 61 36.69 7.81 10.11
CA SER A 61 36.84 7.75 8.66
C SER A 61 37.20 9.10 8.02
N THR A 62 37.73 9.06 6.81
CA THR A 62 37.91 10.28 5.99
C THR A 62 36.59 10.98 5.68
N LEU A 63 35.50 10.22 5.54
CA LEU A 63 34.15 10.74 5.32
C LEU A 63 33.65 11.59 6.50
N ALA A 64 33.97 11.19 7.73
CA ALA A 64 33.55 11.91 8.94
C ALA A 64 34.11 13.34 9.04
N ARG A 65 35.10 13.69 8.22
CA ARG A 65 35.61 15.07 8.10
C ARG A 65 34.69 15.99 7.30
N GLN A 66 33.80 15.42 6.47
CA GLN A 66 32.98 16.13 5.50
C GLN A 66 31.48 15.87 5.66
N LEU A 67 31.11 14.73 6.24
CA LEU A 67 29.73 14.30 6.44
C LEU A 67 29.39 14.21 7.93
N PRO A 68 28.12 14.46 8.31
CA PRO A 68 27.64 14.15 9.65
C PRO A 68 27.86 12.67 9.99
N VAL A 69 28.16 12.37 11.25
CA VAL A 69 28.41 11.00 11.71
C VAL A 69 27.18 10.43 12.41
N ILE A 70 26.82 9.19 12.08
CA ILE A 70 25.84 8.40 12.81
C ILE A 70 26.48 7.08 13.22
N GLU A 71 26.91 6.96 14.47
CA GLU A 71 27.59 5.77 15.00
C GLU A 71 26.60 4.65 15.42
N GLN A 72 25.38 5.04 15.78
CA GLN A 72 24.35 4.14 16.28
C GLN A 72 22.99 4.44 15.64
N GLY A 73 22.20 3.39 15.48
CA GLY A 73 20.84 3.48 14.97
C GLY A 73 20.00 2.28 15.40
N HIS A 74 18.69 2.39 15.19
CA HIS A 74 17.75 1.30 15.40
C HIS A 74 17.58 0.53 14.08
N LEU A 75 17.97 -0.74 14.06
CA LEU A 75 17.85 -1.57 12.88
C LEU A 75 16.37 -1.77 12.54
N LEU A 76 15.97 -1.44 11.31
CA LEU A 76 14.64 -1.84 10.82
C LEU A 76 14.67 -3.34 10.50
N PRO A 77 13.58 -4.10 10.76
CA PRO A 77 13.60 -5.55 10.60
C PRO A 77 13.96 -5.92 9.15
N PRO A 78 15.14 -6.53 8.91
CA PRO A 78 15.57 -6.89 7.56
C PRO A 78 14.92 -8.19 7.06
N THR A 79 14.02 -8.77 7.85
CA THR A 79 13.47 -10.12 7.68
C THR A 79 11.96 -10.14 7.49
N LYS A 80 11.37 -9.05 6.97
CA LYS A 80 9.94 -9.13 6.61
C LYS A 80 9.76 -10.14 5.49
N SER A 81 9.01 -11.19 5.75
CA SER A 81 8.52 -12.05 4.69
C SER A 81 7.44 -11.31 3.89
N ARG A 82 7.17 -11.80 2.67
CA ARG A 82 6.03 -11.31 1.86
C ARG A 82 4.69 -11.46 2.60
N ASN A 83 4.59 -12.48 3.46
CA ASN A 83 3.39 -12.75 4.24
C ASN A 83 3.15 -11.70 5.33
N ASP A 84 4.20 -11.01 5.81
CA ASP A 84 4.06 -9.89 6.75
C ASP A 84 3.41 -8.65 6.11
N LEU A 85 3.22 -8.66 4.80
CA LEU A 85 2.46 -7.63 4.09
C LEU A 85 0.96 -7.91 4.05
N LEU A 86 0.55 -9.17 4.29
CA LEU A 86 -0.84 -9.65 4.30
C LEU A 86 -1.47 -9.52 5.70
N GLN A 87 -2.80 -9.47 5.75
CA GLN A 87 -3.58 -9.64 6.96
C GLN A 87 -4.51 -10.83 6.78
N ASN A 88 -4.35 -11.86 7.63
CA ASN A 88 -5.13 -13.10 7.54
C ASN A 88 -5.10 -13.72 6.13
N GLY A 89 -3.94 -13.67 5.47
CA GLY A 89 -3.75 -14.19 4.10
C GLY A 89 -4.34 -13.33 2.97
N ARG A 90 -4.95 -12.18 3.28
CA ARG A 90 -5.48 -11.23 2.30
C ARG A 90 -4.58 -10.01 2.17
N TYR A 91 -4.52 -9.39 1.00
CA TYR A 91 -3.81 -8.14 0.86
C TYR A 91 -4.59 -7.00 1.54
N ILE A 92 -3.85 -6.13 2.22
CA ILE A 92 -4.42 -4.98 2.92
C ILE A 92 -4.42 -3.79 1.99
N ILE A 93 -5.47 -2.97 2.08
CA ILE A 93 -5.61 -1.73 1.35
C ILE A 93 -5.35 -0.55 2.31
N PHE A 94 -4.37 0.28 1.98
CA PHE A 94 -4.09 1.52 2.69
C PHE A 94 -4.42 2.74 1.83
N ILE A 95 -5.04 3.75 2.43
CA ILE A 95 -5.36 5.03 1.79
C ILE A 95 -4.44 6.14 2.32
N PHE A 96 -3.74 6.78 1.39
CA PHE A 96 -2.77 7.86 1.65
C PHE A 96 -3.28 9.22 1.17
N PRO A 97 -2.83 10.32 1.80
CA PRO A 97 -3.21 11.67 1.40
C PRO A 97 -2.56 12.12 0.08
N THR A 98 -1.43 11.52 -0.29
CA THR A 98 -0.65 11.86 -1.50
C THR A 98 -0.07 10.61 -2.16
N GLU A 99 0.16 10.70 -3.46
CA GLU A 99 0.83 9.68 -4.27
C GLU A 99 2.25 9.41 -3.79
N GLN A 100 2.98 10.46 -3.40
CA GLN A 100 4.36 10.33 -2.93
C GLN A 100 4.42 9.49 -1.64
N ASN A 101 3.52 9.70 -0.68
CA ASN A 101 3.47 8.88 0.53
C ASN A 101 3.18 7.41 0.20
N ALA A 102 2.21 7.16 -0.69
CA ALA A 102 1.85 5.80 -1.10
C ALA A 102 3.04 5.08 -1.76
N ILE A 103 3.76 5.78 -2.64
CA ILE A 103 4.96 5.28 -3.31
C ILE A 103 6.07 5.00 -2.29
N ASP A 104 6.40 5.95 -1.43
CA ASP A 104 7.51 5.82 -0.47
C ASP A 104 7.24 4.67 0.53
N CYS A 105 5.99 4.51 0.97
CA CYS A 105 5.59 3.38 1.82
C CYS A 105 5.68 2.04 1.08
N ALA A 106 5.22 1.98 -0.18
CA ALA A 106 5.28 0.76 -0.99
C ALA A 106 6.73 0.31 -1.22
N TYR A 107 7.62 1.24 -1.58
CA TYR A 107 9.03 0.93 -1.76
C TYR A 107 9.72 0.55 -0.46
N LEU A 108 9.39 1.20 0.66
CA LEU A 108 9.95 0.84 1.96
C LEU A 108 9.53 -0.58 2.38
N ASP A 109 8.27 -0.94 2.21
CA ASP A 109 7.78 -2.29 2.50
C ASP A 109 8.48 -3.35 1.65
N VAL A 110 8.64 -3.11 0.35
CA VAL A 110 9.37 -4.00 -0.55
C VAL A 110 10.85 -4.12 -0.15
N ALA A 111 11.50 -2.99 0.18
CA ALA A 111 12.90 -2.98 0.60
C ALA A 111 13.13 -3.77 1.89
N LEU A 112 12.21 -3.67 2.86
CA LEU A 112 12.27 -4.44 4.10
C LEU A 112 12.04 -5.94 3.90
N CYS A 113 11.40 -6.34 2.80
CA CYS A 113 11.32 -7.75 2.41
C CYS A 113 12.61 -8.29 1.77
N GLY A 114 13.53 -7.40 1.41
CA GLY A 114 14.81 -7.74 0.82
C GLY A 114 14.72 -8.17 -0.65
N PRO A 115 15.88 -8.24 -1.33
CA PRO A 115 15.96 -8.50 -2.77
C PRO A 115 15.47 -9.91 -3.16
N ASN A 116 15.64 -10.89 -2.28
CA ASN A 116 15.23 -12.28 -2.53
C ASN A 116 13.72 -12.53 -2.41
N SER A 117 12.94 -11.52 -2.00
CA SER A 117 11.48 -11.64 -1.93
C SER A 117 10.81 -11.78 -3.29
N GLY A 118 11.45 -11.27 -4.36
CA GLY A 118 10.86 -11.16 -5.68
C GLY A 118 9.68 -10.16 -5.74
N LEU A 119 9.53 -9.31 -4.72
CA LEU A 119 8.56 -8.22 -4.72
C LEU A 119 9.12 -7.01 -5.45
N PHE A 120 8.24 -6.29 -6.11
CA PHE A 120 8.50 -4.98 -6.69
C PHE A 120 7.26 -4.09 -6.54
N VAL A 121 7.48 -2.78 -6.71
CA VAL A 121 6.39 -1.80 -6.71
C VAL A 121 5.88 -1.63 -8.14
N ARG A 122 4.56 -1.78 -8.32
CA ARG A 122 3.89 -1.57 -9.61
C ARG A 122 2.85 -0.46 -9.48
N ARG A 123 2.85 0.48 -10.43
CA ARG A 123 1.73 1.42 -10.59
C ARG A 123 0.55 0.71 -11.26
N VAL A 124 -0.65 0.90 -10.73
CA VAL A 124 -1.86 0.32 -11.33
C VAL A 124 -2.35 1.24 -12.42
N GLN A 125 -2.46 0.73 -13.65
CA GLN A 125 -3.03 1.51 -14.75
C GLN A 125 -4.50 1.83 -14.46
N HIS A 126 -4.92 3.05 -14.80
CA HIS A 126 -6.28 3.56 -14.63
C HIS A 126 -6.83 3.62 -13.20
N ASN A 127 -5.99 3.38 -12.17
CA ASN A 127 -6.36 3.52 -10.77
C ASN A 127 -5.34 4.36 -10.02
N PRO A 128 -5.75 5.19 -9.05
CA PRO A 128 -4.82 5.98 -8.23
C PRO A 128 -4.20 5.11 -7.14
N ALA A 129 -3.45 4.08 -7.55
CA ALA A 129 -2.87 3.10 -6.66
C ALA A 129 -1.49 2.62 -7.11
N VAL A 130 -0.69 2.23 -6.12
CA VAL A 130 0.50 1.40 -6.30
C VAL A 130 0.35 0.10 -5.52
N GLU A 131 1.09 -0.92 -5.94
CA GLU A 131 1.03 -2.28 -5.38
C GLU A 131 2.41 -2.79 -5.03
N ALA A 132 2.53 -3.45 -3.88
CA ALA A 132 3.62 -4.38 -3.63
C ALA A 132 3.19 -5.75 -4.17
N THR A 133 3.86 -6.22 -5.22
CA THR A 133 3.46 -7.40 -6.00
C THR A 133 4.68 -8.19 -6.47
N ASN A 134 4.51 -9.47 -6.77
CA ASN A 134 5.49 -10.27 -7.50
C ASN A 134 5.07 -10.53 -8.97
N GLY A 135 4.07 -9.79 -9.48
CA GLY A 135 3.49 -9.98 -10.81
C GLY A 135 2.35 -10.98 -10.86
N ALA A 136 2.40 -12.06 -10.08
CA ALA A 136 1.34 -13.06 -9.99
C ALA A 136 0.28 -12.74 -8.92
N ALA A 137 0.71 -12.17 -7.78
CA ALA A 137 -0.13 -11.85 -6.64
C ALA A 137 0.16 -10.44 -6.11
N VAL A 138 -0.86 -9.82 -5.53
CA VAL A 138 -0.76 -8.55 -4.81
C VAL A 138 -0.69 -8.86 -3.31
N PHE A 139 0.27 -8.25 -2.62
CA PHE A 139 0.48 -8.45 -1.18
C PHE A 139 0.01 -7.25 -0.36
N ARG A 140 0.08 -6.05 -0.93
CA ARG A 140 -0.45 -4.82 -0.33
C ARG A 140 -0.76 -3.80 -1.42
N ARG A 141 -1.83 -3.03 -1.26
CA ARG A 141 -2.21 -1.96 -2.18
C ARG A 141 -2.28 -0.63 -1.45
N TYR A 142 -1.76 0.41 -2.09
CA TYR A 142 -1.59 1.75 -1.53
C TYR A 142 -2.30 2.73 -2.46
N TYR A 143 -3.53 3.12 -2.11
CA TYR A 143 -4.27 4.16 -2.82
C TYR A 143 -3.86 5.54 -2.34
N TYR A 144 -4.04 6.55 -3.17
CA TYR A 144 -3.74 7.94 -2.82
C TYR A 144 -4.81 8.91 -3.32
N SER A 145 -5.17 9.90 -2.50
CA SER A 145 -6.21 10.89 -2.83
C SER A 145 -5.73 12.06 -3.71
N ARG A 146 -4.41 12.29 -3.78
CA ARG A 146 -3.82 13.38 -4.58
C ARG A 146 -2.60 12.90 -5.33
N THR A 147 -2.46 13.24 -6.61
CA THR A 147 -1.26 12.96 -7.39
C THR A 147 -0.08 13.80 -6.92
N THR A 148 1.14 13.49 -7.39
CA THR A 148 2.32 14.34 -7.12
C THR A 148 2.20 15.75 -7.68
N GLN A 149 1.34 15.98 -8.68
CA GLN A 149 1.00 17.30 -9.22
C GLN A 149 -0.13 18.00 -8.45
N GLY A 150 -0.64 17.40 -7.37
CA GLY A 150 -1.70 17.97 -6.54
C GLY A 150 -3.11 17.75 -7.06
N LEU A 151 -3.30 16.95 -8.11
CA LEU A 151 -4.63 16.66 -8.66
C LEU A 151 -5.38 15.68 -7.75
N SER A 152 -6.65 15.96 -7.46
CA SER A 152 -7.50 15.05 -6.69
C SER A 152 -7.81 13.79 -7.51
N THR A 153 -7.82 12.63 -6.86
CA THR A 153 -8.14 11.35 -7.48
C THR A 153 -9.53 10.88 -7.04
N ASN A 154 -10.23 10.16 -7.93
CA ASN A 154 -11.49 9.54 -7.57
C ASN A 154 -11.22 8.20 -6.85
N LEU A 155 -11.44 8.17 -5.54
CA LEU A 155 -11.38 6.92 -4.77
C LEU A 155 -12.74 6.23 -4.66
N ALA A 156 -13.82 6.80 -5.22
CA ALA A 156 -15.16 6.22 -5.10
C ALA A 156 -15.28 4.95 -5.95
N ASP A 157 -14.42 4.83 -6.96
CA ASP A 157 -14.30 3.64 -7.80
C ASP A 157 -13.45 2.54 -7.16
N ILE A 158 -12.91 2.76 -5.94
CA ILE A 158 -12.28 1.69 -5.18
C ILE A 158 -13.35 0.67 -4.82
N LYS A 159 -13.37 -0.42 -5.57
CA LYS A 159 -14.15 -1.62 -5.27
C LYS A 159 -13.22 -2.63 -4.60
N PRO A 160 -13.04 -2.59 -3.26
CA PRO A 160 -12.36 -3.68 -2.59
C PRO A 160 -13.10 -4.98 -2.92
N ARG A 161 -12.38 -6.11 -3.00
CA ARG A 161 -13.09 -7.39 -3.02
C ARG A 161 -13.77 -7.56 -1.66
N LEU A 162 -14.88 -8.30 -1.63
CA LEU A 162 -15.64 -8.52 -0.40
C LEU A 162 -14.72 -9.04 0.72
N GLY A 163 -14.54 -8.24 1.76
CA GLY A 163 -13.73 -8.55 2.93
C GLY A 163 -12.22 -8.28 2.79
N ASP A 164 -11.78 -7.47 1.83
CA ASP A 164 -10.44 -6.86 1.90
C ASP A 164 -10.44 -5.76 2.97
N PRO A 165 -9.55 -5.78 3.98
CA PRO A 165 -9.48 -4.72 4.97
C PRO A 165 -8.98 -3.42 4.32
N ILE A 166 -9.80 -2.37 4.41
CA ILE A 166 -9.42 -1.00 4.05
C ILE A 166 -9.10 -0.24 5.33
N THR A 167 -7.97 0.44 5.32
CA THR A 167 -7.53 1.25 6.45
C THR A 167 -6.80 2.51 5.98
N THR A 168 -6.66 3.46 6.88
CA THR A 168 -5.92 4.70 6.65
C THR A 168 -4.42 4.46 6.82
N HIS A 169 -3.59 5.23 6.12
CA HIS A 169 -2.13 5.18 6.32
C HIS A 169 -1.68 5.33 7.78
N LYS A 170 -2.47 6.00 8.64
CA LYS A 170 -2.16 6.20 10.06
C LYS A 170 -2.21 4.89 10.87
N GLU A 171 -3.00 3.92 10.44
CA GLU A 171 -3.09 2.60 11.08
C GLU A 171 -2.04 1.62 10.53
N GLY A 172 -1.27 2.04 9.53
CA GLY A 172 -0.19 1.26 8.96
C GLY A 172 1.00 1.07 9.90
N PRO A 173 1.99 0.29 9.44
CA PRO A 173 3.22 0.02 10.18
C PRO A 173 3.88 1.29 10.69
N PHE A 174 4.34 1.23 11.94
CA PHE A 174 4.81 2.42 12.62
C PHE A 174 6.03 3.06 11.96
N TYR A 175 6.90 2.25 11.33
CA TYR A 175 8.09 2.74 10.66
C TYR A 175 7.81 3.68 9.48
N TRP A 176 6.60 3.68 8.90
CA TRP A 176 6.26 4.63 7.83
C TRP A 176 6.33 6.09 8.29
N ARG A 177 6.13 6.35 9.59
CA ARG A 177 6.19 7.70 10.17
C ARG A 177 7.57 8.34 10.12
N PHE A 178 8.63 7.57 9.87
CA PHE A 178 10.00 8.08 9.71
C PHE A 178 10.35 8.38 8.24
N LEU A 179 9.37 8.26 7.32
CA LEU A 179 9.57 8.61 5.93
C LEU A 179 9.77 10.12 5.75
N PRO A 180 10.64 10.54 4.83
CA PRO A 180 10.98 11.95 4.67
C PRO A 180 9.83 12.89 4.27
N ASN A 181 8.80 12.36 3.60
CA ASN A 181 7.61 13.11 3.15
C ASN A 181 6.36 12.67 3.94
N TRP A 182 6.52 12.16 5.16
CA TRP A 182 5.38 11.66 5.92
C TRP A 182 4.39 12.79 6.26
N ASP A 183 3.29 12.81 5.52
CA ASP A 183 2.15 13.69 5.74
C ASP A 183 1.19 13.07 6.77
N GLU A 184 1.08 13.70 7.95
CA GLU A 184 0.07 13.36 8.97
C GLU A 184 -1.31 13.98 8.69
N GLY A 185 -1.44 14.74 7.61
CA GLY A 185 -2.65 15.41 7.21
C GLY A 185 -3.86 14.47 7.12
N PRO A 186 -5.07 15.00 7.31
CA PRO A 186 -6.28 14.23 7.05
C PRO A 186 -6.27 13.77 5.58
N TYR A 187 -6.68 12.53 5.33
CA TYR A 187 -7.13 12.17 3.99
C TYR A 187 -8.54 12.75 3.85
N ASP A 188 -8.80 13.50 2.78
CA ASP A 188 -10.13 14.07 2.56
C ASP A 188 -11.10 12.93 2.21
N ASN A 189 -11.94 12.59 3.18
CA ASN A 189 -12.98 11.57 3.07
C ASN A 189 -14.30 12.14 2.53
N THR A 190 -14.42 13.46 2.39
CA THR A 190 -15.72 14.13 2.15
C THR A 190 -16.31 13.87 0.76
N LYS A 191 -15.55 13.29 -0.17
CA LYS A 191 -16.07 12.91 -1.49
C LYS A 191 -16.21 11.40 -1.75
N THR A 192 -15.81 10.52 -0.82
CA THR A 192 -15.22 9.26 -1.32
C THR A 192 -15.48 7.94 -0.59
N LEU A 193 -16.29 7.92 0.47
CA LEU A 193 -16.83 6.66 1.01
C LEU A 193 -18.30 6.83 1.40
N SER A 194 -19.15 7.21 0.44
CA SER A 194 -20.59 6.93 0.58
C SER A 194 -20.80 5.45 0.27
N MET A 195 -20.43 4.59 1.23
CA MET A 195 -21.10 3.30 1.33
C MET A 195 -22.54 3.63 1.69
N ARG A 196 -23.44 3.63 0.69
CA ARG A 196 -24.87 3.54 1.01
C ARG A 196 -25.02 2.31 1.91
N PRO A 197 -25.58 2.43 3.12
CA PRO A 197 -25.98 1.24 3.86
C PRO A 197 -26.93 0.49 2.93
N VAL A 198 -26.58 -0.75 2.59
CA VAL A 198 -27.52 -1.67 1.97
C VAL A 198 -28.60 -1.86 3.02
N SER A 199 -29.69 -1.12 2.85
CA SER A 199 -30.89 -1.32 3.63
C SER A 199 -31.45 -2.64 3.12
N PHE A 200 -31.23 -3.71 3.87
CA PHE A 200 -32.11 -4.86 3.77
C PHE A 200 -33.44 -4.42 4.38
N SER A 201 -34.34 -3.89 3.55
CA SER A 201 -35.75 -3.87 3.86
C SER A 201 -36.23 -5.32 3.81
N GLN A 202 -36.05 -5.98 4.93
CA GLN A 202 -36.87 -7.10 5.32
C GLN A 202 -38.22 -6.51 5.74
N GLU A 203 -39.31 -7.14 5.29
CA GLU A 203 -40.73 -6.82 5.53
C GLU A 203 -41.44 -6.13 4.35
N ASP A 204 -42.07 -6.96 3.52
CA ASP A 204 -43.51 -6.86 3.23
C ASP A 204 -44.00 -8.27 2.82
N TYR A 205 -44.13 -9.15 3.82
CA TYR A 205 -45.12 -10.23 3.75
C TYR A 205 -46.42 -9.62 4.28
N SER A 206 -47.23 -9.06 3.39
CA SER A 206 -48.66 -8.89 3.65
C SER A 206 -49.36 -10.13 3.11
N THR A 207 -49.79 -10.98 4.04
CA THR A 207 -50.87 -11.94 3.83
C THR A 207 -52.19 -11.17 3.72
N ASP A 208 -53.20 -11.80 3.11
CA ASP A 208 -54.59 -11.34 2.88
C ASP A 208 -54.76 -10.58 1.54
N ASP A 209 -55.67 -10.89 0.62
CA ASP A 209 -56.74 -11.89 0.52
C ASP A 209 -57.24 -11.85 -0.95
N ASP A 210 -57.80 -12.97 -1.40
CA ASP A 210 -58.64 -13.21 -2.58
C ASP A 210 -58.74 -12.20 -3.74
N THR A 211 -58.36 -12.65 -4.95
CA THR A 211 -59.29 -12.64 -6.10
C THR A 211 -58.76 -13.50 -7.25
N LEU A 212 -59.34 -14.70 -7.37
CA LEU A 212 -59.35 -15.50 -8.59
C LEU A 212 -60.12 -14.75 -9.69
N VAL A 213 -59.47 -14.47 -10.83
CA VAL A 213 -60.19 -14.31 -12.10
C VAL A 213 -59.45 -15.06 -13.22
N ASN A 214 -60.05 -16.18 -13.59
CA ASN A 214 -59.81 -16.91 -14.83
C ASN A 214 -60.15 -16.05 -16.06
N PHE A 215 -59.25 -15.98 -17.05
CA PHE A 215 -59.65 -15.81 -18.45
C PHE A 215 -58.75 -16.61 -19.42
N LYS A 216 -59.26 -17.81 -19.75
CA LYS A 216 -59.43 -18.41 -21.09
C LYS A 216 -58.57 -17.92 -22.26
N THR A 217 -57.83 -18.89 -22.80
CA THR A 217 -57.53 -19.19 -24.22
C THR A 217 -58.29 -18.42 -25.30
N HIS A 218 -57.54 -17.96 -26.32
CA HIS A 218 -57.94 -18.08 -27.74
C HIS A 218 -56.72 -18.30 -28.64
N LEU A 219 -56.76 -19.42 -29.38
CA LEU A 219 -56.01 -19.71 -30.60
C LEU A 219 -56.67 -18.99 -31.79
N ASP A 220 -55.84 -18.60 -32.75
CA ASP A 220 -56.07 -18.63 -34.22
C ASP A 220 -54.68 -18.33 -34.85
N GLU A 221 -53.93 -19.30 -35.37
CA GLU A 221 -54.00 -19.90 -36.71
C GLU A 221 -54.26 -18.91 -37.86
N THR A 222 -53.20 -18.58 -38.59
CA THR A 222 -53.26 -18.56 -40.06
C THR A 222 -51.94 -19.09 -40.63
N ARG A 223 -52.09 -20.11 -41.46
CA ARG A 223 -51.08 -20.78 -42.27
C ARG A 223 -51.44 -20.50 -43.73
N THR A 224 -50.46 -20.22 -44.58
CA THR A 224 -50.55 -20.46 -46.02
C THR A 224 -49.17 -20.81 -46.58
N ASP A 225 -49.17 -21.87 -47.38
CA ASP A 225 -48.06 -22.66 -47.87
C ASP A 225 -47.43 -22.12 -49.19
N GLY A 226 -46.34 -22.77 -49.64
CA GLY A 226 -45.79 -22.74 -51.01
C GLY A 226 -44.26 -22.88 -51.01
N GLU A 227 -43.69 -24.09 -51.03
CA GLU A 227 -43.13 -24.80 -52.23
C GLU A 227 -42.00 -24.00 -52.95
N ALA A 228 -40.82 -24.52 -53.30
CA ALA A 228 -40.47 -25.86 -53.74
C ALA A 228 -38.95 -26.16 -53.60
N HIS A 229 -38.64 -27.44 -53.70
CA HIS A 229 -37.34 -28.11 -53.66
C HIS A 229 -36.51 -27.98 -54.96
N GLN A 230 -35.18 -27.79 -54.79
CA GLN A 230 -34.05 -28.51 -55.44
C GLN A 230 -33.85 -28.45 -56.97
N PRO A 231 -32.68 -28.85 -57.53
CA PRO A 231 -31.55 -29.64 -56.97
C PRO A 231 -30.28 -28.86 -56.63
#